data_AF-A0A3P1ZAF6-F1
#
_entry.id   AF-A0A3P1ZAF6-F1
#
_cell.length_a   1.000
_cell.length_b   1.000
_cell.length_c   1.000
_cell.angle_alpha   90.00
_cell.angle_beta   90.00
_cell.angle_gamma   90.00
#
_symmetry.space_group_name_H-M   'P 1'
#
loop_
_entity.id
_entity.type
_entity.pdbx_description
1 polymer ?
#
loop_
_entity_poly.entity_id
_entity_poly.type
_entity_poly.pdbx_seq_one_letter_code
_entity_poly.pdbx_strand_id
1 'polypeptide(L)'
;MNIKHFFSIALAAGTLATLPATFTSCDNDDTSNVDLTRWTSLKVSGNYKAQNIIGVQSLRTKLELGTMKDQQLLITPDGADHITIKLAEYALPINEASAPYSLVASKAFELKNIKTTLESNGDISISGAVKGNVSMKLVGRKGNANETDFREYEVSNGSVTGTMGKDRELSLTISFQPGSMPMPIVYTIRAKR
;
A
#
# COMPACT_ATOMS: atom_id res chain seq x y z
N MET A 1 -33.04 -49.25 -24.12
CA MET A 1 -31.63 -48.93 -23.77
C MET A 1 -31.46 -47.43 -23.89
N ASN A 2 -30.99 -46.80 -22.80
CA ASN A 2 -30.60 -45.40 -22.57
C ASN A 2 -31.61 -44.22 -22.63
N ILE A 3 -31.98 -43.83 -21.41
CA ILE A 3 -32.57 -42.61 -20.82
C ILE A 3 -31.58 -41.41 -21.05
N LYS A 4 -31.90 -40.11 -21.16
CA LYS A 4 -32.66 -39.12 -20.34
C LYS A 4 -32.80 -37.84 -21.19
N HIS A 5 -34.00 -37.33 -21.52
CA HIS A 5 -34.91 -36.46 -20.76
C HIS A 5 -34.28 -35.19 -20.13
N PHE A 6 -34.54 -34.06 -20.82
CA PHE A 6 -34.91 -32.69 -20.42
C PHE A 6 -34.50 -32.15 -19.03
N PHE A 7 -34.09 -30.88 -18.99
CA PHE A 7 -34.93 -29.78 -18.46
C PHE A 7 -34.24 -28.41 -18.66
N SER A 8 -34.94 -27.48 -19.32
CA SER A 8 -34.69 -26.04 -19.22
C SER A 8 -35.50 -25.50 -18.04
N ILE A 9 -34.92 -24.63 -17.20
CA ILE A 9 -35.65 -23.82 -16.22
C ILE A 9 -35.13 -22.39 -16.29
N ALA A 10 -36.08 -21.46 -16.44
CA ALA A 10 -35.92 -20.03 -16.52
C ALA A 10 -35.91 -19.36 -15.13
N LEU A 11 -35.32 -18.15 -15.12
CA LEU A 11 -35.46 -16.97 -14.24
C LEU A 11 -36.32 -17.06 -12.95
N ALA A 12 -35.75 -16.58 -11.83
CA ALA A 12 -36.42 -15.59 -10.95
C ALA A 12 -35.41 -14.96 -9.96
N ALA A 13 -35.52 -13.64 -9.77
CA ALA A 13 -34.84 -12.86 -8.74
C ALA A 13 -35.59 -12.95 -7.39
N GLY A 14 -34.89 -12.83 -6.26
CA GLY A 14 -35.52 -12.77 -4.94
C GLY A 14 -34.56 -12.54 -3.76
N THR A 15 -34.56 -11.29 -3.27
CA THR A 15 -34.44 -10.80 -1.87
C THR A 15 -33.32 -11.28 -0.92
N LEU A 16 -32.57 -10.28 -0.40
CA LEU A 16 -31.83 -10.34 0.88
C LEU A 16 -32.77 -10.67 2.06
N ALA A 17 -32.44 -11.70 2.85
CA ALA A 17 -32.71 -11.74 4.30
C ALA A 17 -31.94 -12.88 4.98
N THR A 18 -31.13 -12.50 5.98
CA THR A 18 -30.85 -13.20 7.25
C THR A 18 -30.73 -14.73 7.25
N LEU A 19 -29.50 -15.24 7.42
CA LEU A 19 -29.27 -16.59 7.94
C LEU A 19 -29.08 -16.52 9.47
N PRO A 20 -29.87 -17.25 10.28
CA PRO A 20 -29.60 -17.44 11.69
C PRO A 20 -28.56 -18.55 11.84
N ALA A 21 -27.38 -18.23 12.38
CA ALA A 21 -26.41 -19.23 12.78
C ALA A 21 -26.61 -19.55 14.27
N THR A 22 -27.55 -20.45 14.57
CA THR A 22 -27.50 -21.21 15.83
C THR A 22 -26.75 -22.50 15.55
N PHE A 23 -25.50 -22.57 15.99
CA PHE A 23 -24.80 -23.84 16.16
C PHE A 23 -24.69 -24.11 17.65
N THR A 24 -25.54 -25.01 18.13
CA THR A 24 -25.24 -25.80 19.33
C THR A 24 -24.47 -27.02 18.88
N SER A 25 -23.27 -27.21 19.41
CA SER A 25 -22.60 -28.51 19.47
C SER A 25 -21.56 -28.45 20.57
N CYS A 26 -21.88 -29.08 21.71
CA CYS A 26 -20.88 -29.61 22.62
C CYS A 26 -20.06 -30.65 21.86
N ASP A 27 -18.74 -30.45 21.77
CA ASP A 27 -17.74 -31.27 22.46
C ASP A 27 -16.36 -30.91 21.89
N ASN A 28 -15.43 -30.67 22.82
CA ASN A 28 -13.98 -30.50 22.66
C ASN A 28 -13.44 -30.44 21.22
N ASP A 29 -13.16 -29.22 20.77
CA ASP A 29 -11.94 -28.99 20.00
C ASP A 29 -11.45 -27.58 20.30
N ASP A 30 -10.20 -27.49 20.74
CA ASP A 30 -9.51 -26.27 21.15
C ASP A 30 -9.15 -25.44 19.91
N THR A 31 -10.16 -25.19 19.06
CA THR A 31 -10.05 -24.26 17.94
C THR A 31 -10.18 -22.88 18.55
N SER A 32 -9.02 -22.28 18.82
CA SER A 32 -8.92 -20.88 19.22
C SER A 32 -9.77 -20.06 18.24
N ASN A 33 -10.94 -19.61 18.70
CA ASN A 33 -11.71 -18.58 18.01
C ASN A 33 -10.82 -17.34 17.99
N VAL A 34 -10.02 -17.20 16.93
CA VAL A 34 -9.12 -16.05 16.78
C VAL A 34 -10.00 -14.83 16.64
N ASP A 35 -10.00 -13.98 17.66
CA ASP A 35 -10.70 -12.70 17.64
C ASP A 35 -10.00 -11.74 16.66
N LEU A 36 -10.37 -11.86 15.37
CA LEU A 36 -9.87 -11.04 14.28
C LEU A 36 -10.21 -9.55 14.46
N THR A 37 -11.14 -9.19 15.36
CA THR A 37 -11.48 -7.78 15.62
C THR A 37 -10.35 -7.01 16.31
N ARG A 38 -9.38 -7.72 16.89
CA ARG A 38 -8.18 -7.16 17.50
C ARG A 38 -7.02 -7.00 16.52
N TRP A 39 -7.11 -7.57 15.33
CA TRP A 39 -6.05 -7.49 14.34
C TRP A 39 -6.02 -6.10 13.74
N THR A 40 -5.04 -5.31 14.16
CA THR A 40 -4.77 -3.98 13.62
C THR A 40 -4.43 -4.04 12.14
N SER A 41 -3.80 -5.13 11.70
CA SER A 41 -3.50 -5.38 10.29
C SER A 41 -4.75 -5.40 9.40
N LEU A 42 -5.83 -6.08 9.84
CA LEU A 42 -7.09 -6.16 9.09
C LEU A 42 -7.82 -4.82 9.01
N LYS A 43 -7.74 -4.00 10.06
CA LYS A 43 -8.35 -2.66 10.10
C LYS A 43 -7.69 -1.70 9.09
N VAL A 44 -6.38 -1.82 8.91
CA VAL A 44 -5.62 -0.99 7.95
C VAL A 44 -5.68 -1.56 6.53
N SER A 45 -5.92 -2.86 6.35
CA SER A 45 -5.91 -3.52 5.04
C SER A 45 -7.01 -3.03 4.11
N GLY A 46 -6.67 -2.86 2.83
CA GLY A 46 -7.60 -2.36 1.82
C GLY A 46 -6.90 -1.93 0.53
N ASN A 47 -7.70 -1.63 -0.49
CA ASN A 47 -7.24 -0.96 -1.69
C ASN A 47 -7.63 0.53 -1.61
N TYR A 48 -6.66 1.41 -1.84
CA TYR A 48 -6.78 2.84 -1.68
C TYR A 48 -6.45 3.54 -2.99
N LYS A 49 -7.23 4.58 -3.31
CA LYS A 49 -6.85 5.61 -4.26
C LYS A 49 -6.20 6.74 -3.48
N ALA A 50 -4.89 6.82 -3.55
CA ALA A 50 -4.11 7.76 -2.75
C ALA A 50 -3.68 8.99 -3.55
N GLN A 51 -3.64 10.12 -2.87
CA GLN A 51 -2.77 11.21 -3.25
C GLN A 51 -1.36 10.88 -2.74
N ASN A 52 -0.37 10.90 -3.63
CA ASN A 52 1.02 10.67 -3.26
C ASN A 52 1.87 11.87 -3.67
N ILE A 53 2.44 12.54 -2.69
CA ILE A 53 3.38 13.64 -2.88
C ILE A 53 4.78 13.04 -2.87
N ILE A 54 5.49 13.18 -3.99
CA ILE A 54 6.84 12.64 -4.15
C ILE A 54 7.82 13.80 -4.03
N GLY A 55 8.82 13.64 -3.18
CA GLY A 55 9.83 14.65 -2.94
C GLY A 55 11.20 14.07 -2.65
N VAL A 56 12.17 14.95 -2.46
CA VAL A 56 13.47 14.64 -1.88
C VAL A 56 13.66 15.46 -0.62
N GLN A 57 14.26 14.86 0.40
CA GLN A 57 14.47 15.53 1.68
C GLN A 57 15.90 15.33 2.17
N SER A 58 16.50 16.40 2.67
CA SER A 58 17.71 16.38 3.48
C SER A 58 17.40 16.95 4.86
N LEU A 59 18.39 16.98 5.77
CA LEU A 59 18.26 17.64 7.06
C LEU A 59 17.89 19.13 6.97
N ARG A 60 18.16 19.80 5.84
CA ARG A 60 17.98 21.25 5.66
C ARG A 60 17.05 21.64 4.53
N THR A 61 16.66 20.70 3.68
CA THR A 61 15.91 20.98 2.45
C THR A 61 14.83 19.95 2.25
N LYS A 62 13.61 20.40 1.94
CA LYS A 62 12.54 19.56 1.43
C LYS A 62 12.12 20.14 0.09
N LEU A 63 12.23 19.32 -0.96
CA LEU A 63 11.78 19.68 -2.29
C LEU A 63 10.68 18.74 -2.71
N GLU A 64 9.50 19.27 -2.95
CA GLU A 64 8.42 18.53 -3.60
C GLU A 64 8.72 18.46 -5.10
N LEU A 65 8.79 17.25 -5.66
CA LEU A 65 9.01 17.03 -7.08
C LEU A 65 7.69 16.99 -7.85
N GLY A 66 6.62 16.58 -7.19
CA GLY A 66 5.27 16.62 -7.72
C GLY A 66 4.29 15.76 -6.93
N THR A 67 3.03 15.83 -7.34
CA THR A 67 1.92 15.13 -6.70
C THR A 67 1.20 14.24 -7.71
N MET A 68 1.06 12.97 -7.37
CA MET A 68 0.22 11.99 -8.07
C MET A 68 -1.16 11.93 -7.42
N LYS A 69 -2.22 11.92 -8.24
CA LYS A 69 -3.60 11.66 -7.79
C LYS A 69 -4.00 10.24 -8.17
N ASP A 70 -4.91 9.65 -7.40
CA ASP A 70 -5.49 8.33 -7.64
C ASP A 70 -4.48 7.18 -7.78
N GLN A 71 -3.29 7.31 -7.16
CA GLN A 71 -2.30 6.23 -7.17
C GLN A 71 -2.84 5.03 -6.40
N GLN A 72 -2.79 3.86 -7.03
CA GLN A 72 -3.24 2.62 -6.39
C GLN A 72 -2.26 2.21 -5.30
N LEU A 73 -2.81 1.98 -4.11
CA LEU A 73 -2.10 1.51 -2.93
C LEU A 73 -2.87 0.32 -2.36
N LEU A 74 -2.22 -0.84 -2.28
CA LEU A 74 -2.79 -2.04 -1.68
C LEU A 74 -2.10 -2.32 -0.35
N ILE A 75 -2.88 -2.46 0.71
CA ILE A 75 -2.40 -2.90 2.01
C ILE A 75 -3.04 -4.26 2.32
N THR A 76 -2.20 -5.25 2.59
CA THR A 76 -2.62 -6.61 2.95
C THR A 76 -2.10 -6.99 4.33
N PRO A 77 -2.85 -7.80 5.10
CA PRO A 77 -2.38 -8.27 6.39
C PRO A 77 -1.21 -9.26 6.20
N ASP A 78 -0.24 -9.21 7.10
CA ASP A 78 0.94 -10.09 7.16
C ASP A 78 1.09 -10.62 8.59
N GLY A 79 -0.01 -11.13 9.16
CA GLY A 79 -0.13 -11.45 10.59
C GLY A 79 -1.09 -10.51 11.31
N ALA A 80 -1.19 -10.62 12.64
CA ALA A 80 -2.17 -9.88 13.44
C ALA A 80 -1.87 -8.38 13.55
N ASP A 81 -0.59 -8.05 13.67
CA ASP A 81 -0.06 -6.70 13.90
C ASP A 81 0.92 -6.25 12.81
N HIS A 82 1.06 -7.00 11.72
CA HIS A 82 1.93 -6.64 10.59
C HIS A 82 1.15 -6.57 9.28
N ILE A 83 1.58 -5.70 8.37
CA ILE A 83 1.02 -5.50 7.03
C ILE A 83 2.12 -5.50 5.97
N THR A 84 1.72 -5.81 4.74
CA THR A 84 2.48 -5.52 3.53
C THR A 84 1.82 -4.35 2.79
N ILE A 85 2.63 -3.37 2.39
CA ILE A 85 2.20 -2.19 1.64
C ILE A 85 2.74 -2.31 0.22
N LYS A 86 1.87 -2.28 -0.78
CA LYS A 86 2.22 -2.33 -2.20
C LYS A 86 1.86 -1.02 -2.87
N LEU A 87 2.86 -0.32 -3.39
CA LEU A 87 2.65 0.84 -4.26
C LEU A 87 2.65 0.38 -5.71
N ALA A 88 1.66 0.83 -6.47
CA ALA A 88 1.65 0.65 -7.92
C ALA A 88 2.76 1.46 -8.59
N GLU A 89 3.14 1.02 -9.79
CA GLU A 89 4.07 1.75 -10.64
C GLU A 89 3.56 3.16 -10.94
N TYR A 90 4.49 4.06 -11.18
CA TYR A 90 4.18 5.44 -11.51
C TYR A 90 5.24 6.04 -12.43
N ALA A 91 4.85 7.10 -13.13
CA ALA A 91 5.75 8.00 -13.84
C ALA A 91 5.33 9.44 -13.53
N LEU A 92 6.22 10.19 -12.90
CA LEU A 92 6.01 11.57 -12.49
C LEU A 92 6.90 12.48 -13.35
N PRO A 93 6.33 13.27 -14.27
CA PRO A 93 7.06 14.38 -14.88
C PRO A 93 7.37 15.43 -13.82
N ILE A 94 8.60 15.92 -13.82
CA ILE A 94 9.08 16.92 -12.86
C ILE A 94 9.16 18.27 -13.56
N ASN A 95 8.34 19.20 -13.10
CA ASN A 95 8.31 20.58 -13.62
C ASN A 95 9.08 21.56 -12.73
N GLU A 96 9.65 21.08 -11.63
CA GLU A 96 10.39 21.89 -10.66
C GLU A 96 11.72 22.37 -11.25
N ALA A 97 11.87 23.68 -11.43
CA ALA A 97 12.99 24.28 -12.15
C ALA A 97 14.34 24.08 -11.44
N SER A 98 14.33 23.82 -10.14
CA SER A 98 15.54 23.51 -9.36
C SER A 98 15.94 22.03 -9.42
N ALA A 99 15.08 21.15 -9.92
CA ALA A 99 15.36 19.72 -9.96
C ALA A 99 16.34 19.33 -11.10
N PRO A 100 17.27 18.39 -10.84
CA PRO A 100 18.21 17.89 -11.86
C PRO A 100 17.57 16.87 -12.83
N TYR A 101 16.33 16.45 -12.57
CA TYR A 101 15.60 15.44 -13.33
C TYR A 101 14.35 16.03 -13.99
N SER A 102 13.99 15.52 -15.17
CA SER A 102 12.74 15.84 -15.88
C SER A 102 11.64 14.82 -15.63
N LEU A 103 12.00 13.59 -15.24
CA LEU A 103 11.05 12.53 -14.94
C LEU A 103 11.64 11.57 -13.90
N VAL A 104 10.77 11.14 -12.98
CA VAL A 104 11.02 10.02 -12.07
C VAL A 104 9.91 9.01 -12.23
N ALA A 105 10.26 7.78 -12.55
CA ALA A 105 9.34 6.66 -12.59
C ALA A 105 9.84 5.52 -11.72
N SER A 106 8.91 4.72 -11.21
CA SER A 106 9.22 3.51 -10.47
C SER A 106 8.27 2.41 -10.87
N LYS A 107 8.79 1.18 -10.97
CA LYS A 107 7.95 -0.01 -11.05
C LYS A 107 7.22 -0.22 -9.71
N ALA A 108 6.18 -1.04 -9.72
CA ALA A 108 5.51 -1.41 -8.48
C ALA A 108 6.52 -2.05 -7.49
N PHE A 109 6.38 -1.73 -6.21
CA PHE A 109 7.22 -2.27 -5.15
C PHE A 109 6.41 -2.56 -3.88
N GLU A 110 6.95 -3.44 -3.05
CA GLU A 110 6.30 -3.95 -1.84
C GLU A 110 7.19 -3.70 -0.61
N LEU A 111 6.56 -3.26 0.47
CA LEU A 111 7.16 -3.04 1.77
C LEU A 111 6.52 -4.05 2.72
N LYS A 112 7.30 -5.03 3.16
CA LYS A 112 6.83 -6.16 3.97
C LYS A 112 7.13 -5.95 5.45
N ASN A 113 6.48 -6.73 6.31
CA ASN A 113 6.74 -6.72 7.75
C ASN A 113 6.62 -5.33 8.39
N ILE A 114 5.61 -4.55 7.97
CA ILE A 114 5.36 -3.22 8.53
C ILE A 114 4.43 -3.38 9.74
N LYS A 115 4.88 -2.92 10.90
CA LYS A 115 4.15 -3.06 12.16
C LYS A 115 2.98 -2.07 12.23
N THR A 116 1.90 -2.52 12.83
CA THR A 116 0.71 -1.76 13.17
C THR A 116 0.46 -1.86 14.68
N THR A 117 0.17 -0.74 15.34
CA THR A 117 -0.09 -0.71 16.79
C THR A 117 -1.37 0.07 17.06
N LEU A 118 -2.29 -0.49 17.86
CA LEU A 118 -3.47 0.24 18.31
C LEU A 118 -3.06 1.20 19.43
N GLU A 119 -3.28 2.49 19.19
CA GLU A 119 -2.97 3.54 20.15
C GLU A 119 -4.13 3.72 21.15
N SER A 120 -3.84 4.29 22.32
CA SER A 120 -4.84 4.52 23.37
C SER A 120 -5.96 5.47 22.94
N ASN A 121 -5.68 6.36 21.99
CA ASN A 121 -6.66 7.26 21.40
C ASN A 121 -7.59 6.54 20.39
N GLY A 122 -7.31 5.27 20.05
CA GLY A 122 -8.06 4.45 19.11
C GLY A 122 -7.62 4.55 17.65
N ASP A 123 -6.59 5.33 17.34
CA ASP A 123 -5.92 5.31 16.04
C ASP A 123 -4.99 4.10 15.92
N ILE A 124 -4.58 3.78 14.70
CA ILE A 124 -3.57 2.74 14.46
C ILE A 124 -2.30 3.41 13.94
N SER A 125 -1.19 3.30 14.68
CA SER A 125 0.11 3.71 14.19
C SER A 125 0.70 2.65 13.28
N ILE A 126 1.45 3.09 12.27
CA ILE A 126 2.09 2.25 11.26
C ILE A 126 3.58 2.60 11.27
N SER A 127 4.45 1.62 11.44
CA SER A 127 5.90 1.85 11.41
C SER A 127 6.68 0.63 10.94
N GLY A 128 7.80 0.85 10.27
CA GLY A 128 8.66 -0.23 9.81
C GLY A 128 9.93 0.26 9.15
N ALA A 129 10.92 -0.62 9.07
CA ALA A 129 12.11 -0.40 8.26
C ALA A 129 11.84 -0.83 6.82
N VAL A 130 12.35 -0.07 5.85
CA VAL A 130 12.32 -0.43 4.44
C VAL A 130 13.69 -0.95 4.04
N LYS A 131 13.71 -2.18 3.53
CA LYS A 131 14.89 -2.82 2.93
C LYS A 131 14.49 -3.57 1.68
N GLY A 132 15.39 -3.64 0.70
CA GLY A 132 15.18 -4.40 -0.53
C GLY A 132 15.68 -3.65 -1.76
N ASN A 133 15.09 -3.95 -2.91
CA ASN A 133 15.43 -3.31 -4.17
C ASN A 133 14.23 -2.55 -4.73
N VAL A 134 14.48 -1.35 -5.27
CA VAL A 134 13.46 -0.57 -5.98
C VAL A 134 13.94 -0.32 -7.41
N SER A 135 13.10 -0.68 -8.38
CA SER A 135 13.38 -0.40 -9.79
C SER A 135 12.86 1.00 -10.13
N MET A 136 13.78 1.89 -10.47
CA MET A 136 13.50 3.30 -10.75
C MET A 136 14.12 3.74 -12.07
N LYS A 137 13.49 4.72 -12.70
CA LYS A 137 13.95 5.39 -13.90
C LYS A 137 14.03 6.88 -13.61
N LEU A 138 15.24 7.41 -13.62
CA LEU A 138 15.54 8.81 -13.31
C LEU A 138 16.06 9.47 -14.60
N VAL A 139 15.21 10.25 -15.26
CA VAL A 139 15.58 10.93 -16.50
C VAL A 139 16.16 12.29 -16.14
N GLY A 140 17.42 12.53 -16.49
CA GLY A 140 18.06 13.83 -16.30
C GLY A 140 17.29 14.93 -17.03
N ARG A 141 17.41 16.17 -16.57
CA ARG A 141 16.62 17.30 -17.10
C ARG A 141 16.72 17.52 -18.63
N LYS A 142 17.85 17.16 -19.24
CA LYS A 142 18.07 17.19 -20.70
C LYS A 142 18.03 15.80 -21.35
N GLY A 143 17.70 14.77 -20.58
CA GLY A 143 17.69 13.38 -21.02
C GLY A 143 16.40 13.00 -21.76
N ASN A 144 16.50 11.99 -22.60
CA ASN A 144 15.36 11.40 -23.29
C ASN A 144 14.76 10.27 -22.44
N ALA A 145 13.45 10.35 -22.16
CA ALA A 145 12.75 9.31 -21.42
C ALA A 145 12.79 7.96 -22.16
N ASN A 146 12.75 7.93 -23.49
CA ASN A 146 12.72 6.65 -24.23
C ASN A 146 14.06 5.91 -24.23
N GLU A 147 15.17 6.63 -23.99
CA GLU A 147 16.54 6.08 -23.98
C GLU A 147 17.04 5.78 -22.55
N THR A 148 16.32 6.24 -21.53
CA THR A 148 16.69 6.01 -20.13
C THR A 148 16.02 4.73 -19.63
N ASP A 149 16.81 3.73 -19.27
CA ASP A 149 16.29 2.48 -18.72
C ASP A 149 15.94 2.56 -17.23
N PHE A 150 15.11 1.62 -16.79
CA PHE A 150 14.95 1.33 -15.37
C PHE A 150 16.22 0.70 -14.82
N ARG A 151 16.64 1.15 -13.64
CA ARG A 151 17.75 0.59 -12.88
C ARG A 151 17.25 0.11 -11.53
N GLU A 152 17.79 -1.00 -11.06
CA GLU A 152 17.55 -1.44 -9.69
C GLU A 152 18.48 -0.70 -8.74
N TYR A 153 17.90 -0.19 -7.65
CA TYR A 153 18.60 0.46 -6.58
C TYR A 153 18.36 -0.31 -5.29
N GLU A 154 19.45 -0.69 -4.64
CA GLU A 154 19.38 -1.24 -3.29
C GLU A 154 18.96 -0.16 -2.30
N VAL A 155 18.07 -0.52 -1.40
CA VAL A 155 17.59 0.26 -0.28
C VAL A 155 17.98 -0.46 1.00
N SER A 156 18.98 0.07 1.71
CA SER A 156 19.47 -0.49 2.96
C SER A 156 18.93 0.23 4.20
N ASN A 157 18.63 1.53 4.06
CA ASN A 157 18.21 2.41 5.15
C ASN A 157 16.97 3.23 4.76
N GLY A 158 15.80 2.60 4.76
CA GLY A 158 14.53 3.30 4.62
C GLY A 158 13.60 3.10 5.80
N SER A 159 12.52 3.87 5.84
CA SER A 159 11.49 3.81 6.85
C SER A 159 10.10 4.03 6.28
N VAL A 160 9.11 3.42 6.93
CA VAL A 160 7.70 3.76 6.81
C VAL A 160 7.24 4.25 8.16
N THR A 161 6.51 5.36 8.19
CA THR A 161 5.76 5.82 9.35
C THR A 161 4.37 6.26 8.90
N GLY A 162 3.39 6.19 9.79
CA GLY A 162 2.05 6.65 9.45
C GLY A 162 1.01 6.34 10.48
N THR A 163 -0.22 6.68 10.15
CA THR A 163 -1.40 6.52 10.99
C THR A 163 -2.62 6.17 10.14
N MET A 164 -3.51 5.37 10.71
CA MET A 164 -4.89 5.23 10.28
C MET A 164 -5.79 5.79 11.37
N GLY A 165 -6.43 6.93 11.09
CA GLY A 165 -7.38 7.54 12.01
C GLY A 165 -8.70 6.77 12.08
N LYS A 166 -9.50 7.03 13.12
CA LYS A 166 -10.86 6.45 13.28
C LYS A 166 -11.77 6.70 12.08
N ASP A 167 -11.59 7.82 11.39
CA ASP A 167 -12.35 8.20 10.19
C ASP A 167 -11.90 7.46 8.93
N ARG A 168 -11.05 6.44 9.08
CA ARG A 168 -10.44 5.65 8.00
C ARG A 168 -9.60 6.49 7.04
N GLU A 169 -9.01 7.55 7.58
CA GLU A 169 -8.04 8.38 6.89
C GLU A 169 -6.63 7.82 7.15
N LEU A 170 -5.98 7.44 6.06
CA LEU A 170 -4.63 6.89 6.04
C LEU A 170 -3.64 8.00 5.69
N SER A 171 -2.62 8.16 6.52
CA SER A 171 -1.46 9.01 6.25
C SER A 171 -0.19 8.18 6.41
N LEU A 172 0.58 8.03 5.33
CA LEU A 172 1.87 7.33 5.34
C LEU A 172 2.99 8.26 4.85
N THR A 173 4.16 8.13 5.46
CA THR A 173 5.42 8.66 4.96
C THR A 173 6.37 7.50 4.74
N ILE A 174 6.82 7.31 3.51
CA ILE A 174 7.83 6.33 3.15
C ILE A 174 9.07 7.11 2.73
N SER A 175 10.22 6.82 3.32
CA SER A 175 11.48 7.47 3.00
C SER A 175 12.56 6.44 2.79
N PHE A 176 13.29 6.54 1.67
CA PHE A 176 14.48 5.73 1.46
C PHE A 176 15.45 6.40 0.50
N GLN A 177 16.72 6.05 0.62
CA GLN A 177 17.78 6.52 -0.26
C GLN A 177 18.17 5.39 -1.22
N PRO A 178 17.84 5.51 -2.52
CA PRO A 178 18.20 4.50 -3.51
C PRO A 178 19.70 4.57 -3.82
N GLY A 179 20.43 3.48 -3.57
CA GLY A 179 21.89 3.40 -3.82
C GLY A 179 22.66 4.56 -3.19
N SER A 180 23.49 5.24 -3.98
CA SER A 180 24.32 6.38 -3.53
C SER A 180 23.72 7.75 -3.88
N MET A 181 22.40 7.86 -4.08
CA MET A 181 21.75 9.16 -4.32
C MET A 181 22.02 10.13 -3.16
N PRO A 182 22.24 11.43 -3.39
CA PRO A 182 22.65 12.37 -2.34
C PRO A 182 21.54 12.72 -1.32
N MET A 183 20.28 12.45 -1.65
CA MET A 183 19.12 12.70 -0.79
C MET A 183 18.14 11.53 -0.88
N PRO A 184 17.48 11.13 0.22
CA PRO A 184 16.39 10.18 0.17
C PRO A 184 15.20 10.73 -0.59
N ILE A 185 14.50 9.80 -1.24
CA ILE A 185 13.18 10.02 -1.83
C ILE A 185 12.15 9.83 -0.73
N VAL A 186 11.21 10.75 -0.65
CA VAL A 186 10.13 10.74 0.33
C VAL A 186 8.80 10.70 -0.41
N TYR A 187 7.97 9.75 -0.03
CA TYR A 187 6.58 9.61 -0.46
C TYR A 187 5.69 10.00 0.72
N THR A 188 4.88 11.03 0.56
CA THR A 188 3.83 11.39 1.52
C THR A 188 2.48 11.03 0.92
N ILE A 189 1.89 9.96 1.45
CA ILE A 189 0.70 9.33 0.92
C ILE A 189 -0.47 9.66 1.82
N ARG A 190 -1.55 10.14 1.22
CA ARG A 190 -2.83 10.39 1.90
C ARG A 190 -3.93 9.67 1.15
N ALA A 191 -4.74 8.91 1.87
CA ALA A 191 -5.89 8.23 1.30
C ALA A 191 -7.03 8.19 2.30
N LYS A 192 -8.24 8.01 1.78
CA LYS A 192 -9.43 7.75 2.58
C LYS A 192 -10.11 6.51 2.03
N ARG A 193 -10.55 5.63 2.93
CA ARG A 193 -11.31 4.43 2.58
C ARG A 193 -12.80 4.68 2.57
#